data_AF-A0A367ISR2-F1
#
_entry.id   AF-A0A367ISR2-F1
#
_cell.length_a   1.000
_cell.length_b   1.000
_cell.length_c   1.000
_cell.angle_alpha   90.00
_cell.angle_beta   90.00
_cell.angle_gamma   90.00
#
_symmetry.space_group_name_H-M   'P 1'
#
loop_
_entity.id
_entity.type
_entity.pdbx_description
1 polymer ?
#
loop_
_entity_poly.entity_id
_entity_poly.type
_entity_poly.pdbx_seq_one_letter_code
_entity_poly.pdbx_strand_id
1 'polypeptide(L)'
;MLPSSLLHFTNRQKNRYPSYINTFEDTLRALSLLLPGRFQDSDLCSQTILTGLNLISLVHTKVLVEKHLNTQTVDGSFNARFIQNYQTKRLCRLASWTLSIISYTEVVVEMFLSRRVSRMSRWKWITSIEGIKFLLRLALFYGAKRKMILHPTHYIRNVDPDTLDLQHKDDKLELSHLDPRTGTALSKESDTKSQSRSGWSHMGELLWMVRPLVYALMILVEQRKMSVRSDPKEVQEDEEEQTEKDEESLSWKPWLVSLCIDWISLIAVNMQTSNRLEKEELKRRSYLLLYYFLRGPMYTQVTRVLLDRFCDATEHRPIVSIVTAALNDYRPFWQDSYFYTSGS
;
A
#
# COMPACT_ATOMS: atom_id res chain seq x y z
N MET A 1 -45.91 4.24 -23.54
CA MET A 1 -45.71 4.35 -22.09
C MET A 1 -45.22 3.00 -21.59
N LEU A 2 -43.97 2.89 -21.13
CA LEU A 2 -43.45 1.62 -20.61
C LEU A 2 -44.17 1.32 -19.26
N PRO A 3 -44.62 0.08 -19.04
CA PRO A 3 -45.36 -0.26 -17.82
C PRO A 3 -44.47 -0.07 -16.60
N SER A 4 -44.98 0.62 -15.59
CA SER A 4 -44.30 0.99 -14.34
C SER A 4 -43.75 -0.23 -13.57
N SER A 5 -44.29 -1.42 -13.82
CA SER A 5 -43.80 -2.70 -13.27
C SER A 5 -42.40 -3.09 -13.79
N LEU A 6 -42.06 -2.78 -15.04
CA LEU A 6 -40.72 -3.03 -15.60
C LEU A 6 -39.69 -2.05 -15.05
N LEU A 7 -40.08 -0.80 -14.80
CA LEU A 7 -39.24 0.21 -14.14
C LEU A 7 -38.94 -0.16 -12.69
N HIS A 8 -39.93 -0.70 -11.97
CA HIS A 8 -39.73 -1.18 -10.60
C HIS A 8 -38.90 -2.48 -10.54
N PHE A 9 -39.05 -3.39 -11.50
CA PHE A 9 -38.26 -4.62 -11.56
C PHE A 9 -36.78 -4.33 -11.89
N THR A 10 -36.52 -3.44 -12.85
CA THR A 10 -35.16 -3.02 -13.22
C THR A 10 -34.46 -2.28 -12.09
N ASN A 11 -35.15 -1.40 -11.35
CA ASN A 11 -34.58 -0.77 -10.15
C ASN A 11 -34.29 -1.76 -9.02
N ARG A 12 -35.19 -2.73 -8.77
CA ARG A 12 -35.00 -3.74 -7.70
C ARG A 12 -33.84 -4.69 -7.99
N GLN A 13 -33.61 -5.01 -9.26
CA GLN A 13 -32.42 -5.75 -9.70
C GLN A 13 -31.15 -4.87 -9.60
N LYS A 14 -31.22 -3.63 -10.13
CA LYS A 14 -30.13 -2.63 -10.10
C LYS A 14 -29.56 -2.40 -8.70
N ASN A 15 -30.40 -2.43 -7.68
CA ASN A 15 -30.01 -2.20 -6.28
C ASN A 15 -29.40 -3.43 -5.58
N ARG A 16 -29.65 -4.66 -6.04
CA ARG A 16 -29.01 -5.87 -5.44
C ARG A 16 -27.66 -6.25 -6.05
N TYR A 17 -27.42 -5.91 -7.32
CA TYR A 17 -26.13 -6.20 -7.98
C TYR A 17 -24.90 -5.68 -7.21
N PRO A 18 -24.87 -4.44 -6.65
CA PRO A 18 -23.68 -3.96 -5.95
C PRO A 18 -23.36 -4.76 -4.68
N SER A 19 -24.37 -5.22 -3.93
CA SER A 19 -24.17 -6.02 -2.71
C SER A 19 -23.65 -7.43 -3.04
N TYR A 20 -24.16 -8.06 -4.11
CA TYR A 20 -23.64 -9.36 -4.56
C TYR A 20 -22.19 -9.29 -5.05
N ILE A 21 -21.82 -8.23 -5.78
CA ILE A 21 -20.45 -8.02 -6.26
C ILE A 21 -19.49 -7.86 -5.08
N ASN A 22 -19.91 -7.14 -4.02
CA ASN A 22 -19.08 -6.96 -2.82
C ASN A 22 -18.85 -8.26 -2.08
N THR A 23 -19.92 -9.01 -1.80
CA THR A 23 -19.78 -10.29 -1.11
C THR A 23 -18.91 -11.25 -1.92
N PHE A 24 -19.02 -11.25 -3.24
CA PHE A 24 -18.17 -12.07 -4.10
C PHE A 24 -16.71 -11.62 -4.10
N GLU A 25 -16.44 -10.31 -4.12
CA GLU A 25 -15.10 -9.76 -4.01
C GLU A 25 -14.46 -10.11 -2.66
N ASP A 26 -15.21 -10.00 -1.57
CA ASP A 26 -14.74 -10.28 -0.22
C ASP A 26 -14.50 -11.79 0.01
N THR A 27 -15.38 -12.66 -0.53
CA THR A 27 -15.15 -14.11 -0.46
C THR A 27 -13.95 -14.53 -1.28
N LEU A 28 -13.74 -13.94 -2.47
CA LEU A 28 -12.54 -14.20 -3.26
C LEU A 28 -11.27 -13.70 -2.58
N ARG A 29 -11.29 -12.51 -1.94
CA ARG A 29 -10.16 -12.04 -1.13
C ARG A 29 -9.86 -12.98 0.02
N ALA A 30 -10.89 -13.40 0.76
CA ALA A 30 -10.74 -14.36 1.84
C ALA A 30 -10.16 -15.68 1.34
N LEU A 31 -10.62 -16.17 0.18
CA LEU A 31 -10.10 -17.37 -0.43
C LEU A 31 -8.64 -17.22 -0.86
N SER A 32 -8.26 -16.08 -1.47
CA SER A 32 -6.88 -15.81 -1.86
C SER A 32 -5.94 -15.74 -0.66
N LEU A 33 -6.40 -15.26 0.49
CA LEU A 33 -5.61 -15.26 1.72
C LEU A 33 -5.38 -16.65 2.31
N LEU A 34 -6.19 -17.65 1.93
CA LEU A 34 -6.04 -19.05 2.36
C LEU A 34 -5.18 -19.90 1.42
N LEU A 35 -4.76 -19.36 0.27
CA LEU A 35 -3.96 -20.09 -0.71
C LEU A 35 -2.46 -20.25 -0.36
N PRO A 36 -1.77 -19.28 0.29
CA PRO A 36 -0.32 -19.36 0.53
C PRO A 36 0.09 -20.66 1.22
N GLY A 37 1.20 -21.24 0.78
CA GLY A 37 1.79 -22.46 1.37
C GLY A 37 1.18 -23.80 0.95
N ARG A 38 0.04 -23.83 0.21
CA ARG A 38 -0.61 -25.09 -0.18
C ARG A 38 -0.10 -25.71 -1.49
N PHE A 39 0.45 -24.89 -2.40
CA PHE A 39 0.97 -25.34 -3.70
C PHE A 39 2.31 -24.69 -3.99
N GLN A 40 3.16 -25.38 -4.77
CA GLN A 40 4.35 -24.79 -5.39
C GLN A 40 3.85 -23.63 -6.27
N ASP A 41 4.21 -22.39 -5.94
CA ASP A 41 3.73 -21.12 -6.56
C ASP A 41 2.37 -20.56 -6.12
N SER A 42 1.81 -21.07 -5.01
CA SER A 42 0.58 -20.52 -4.44
C SER A 42 0.66 -19.02 -4.10
N ASP A 43 1.83 -18.51 -3.76
CA ASP A 43 2.04 -17.10 -3.41
C ASP A 43 1.88 -16.17 -4.61
N LEU A 44 2.47 -16.53 -5.76
CA LEU A 44 2.32 -15.73 -6.99
C LEU A 44 0.86 -15.77 -7.47
N CYS A 45 0.22 -16.93 -7.38
CA CYS A 45 -1.18 -17.11 -7.77
C CYS A 45 -2.12 -16.26 -6.90
N SER A 46 -2.00 -16.36 -5.57
CA SER A 46 -2.83 -15.59 -4.62
C SER A 46 -2.64 -14.09 -4.80
N GLN A 47 -1.41 -13.61 -4.96
CA GLN A 47 -1.12 -12.20 -5.21
C GLN A 47 -1.66 -11.73 -6.57
N THR A 48 -1.59 -12.56 -7.61
CA THR A 48 -2.18 -12.24 -8.91
C THR A 48 -3.69 -12.08 -8.83
N ILE A 49 -4.38 -12.97 -8.11
CA ILE A 49 -5.83 -12.86 -7.88
C ILE A 49 -6.14 -11.58 -7.09
N LEU A 50 -5.41 -11.31 -6.01
CA LEU A 50 -5.58 -10.09 -5.20
C LEU A 50 -5.36 -8.80 -6.00
N THR A 51 -4.30 -8.74 -6.82
CA THR A 51 -4.05 -7.62 -7.74
C THR A 51 -5.19 -7.48 -8.74
N GLY A 52 -5.67 -8.59 -9.32
CA GLY A 52 -6.80 -8.60 -10.24
C GLY A 52 -8.08 -8.02 -9.60
N LEU A 53 -8.40 -8.48 -8.39
CA LEU A 53 -9.53 -7.96 -7.61
C LEU A 53 -9.37 -6.46 -7.36
N ASN A 54 -8.22 -6.02 -6.85
CA ASN A 54 -7.97 -4.61 -6.55
C ASN A 54 -8.06 -3.70 -7.78
N LEU A 55 -7.64 -4.17 -8.96
CA LEU A 55 -7.79 -3.43 -10.21
C LEU A 55 -9.25 -3.34 -10.66
N ILE A 56 -10.03 -4.40 -10.50
CA ILE A 56 -11.48 -4.39 -10.77
C ILE A 56 -12.18 -3.41 -9.81
N SER A 57 -11.86 -3.48 -8.51
CA SER A 57 -12.40 -2.56 -7.49
C SER A 57 -12.06 -1.11 -7.81
N LEU A 58 -10.85 -0.83 -8.30
CA LEU A 58 -10.41 0.50 -8.71
C LEU A 58 -11.28 1.07 -9.84
N VAL A 59 -11.54 0.28 -10.88
CA VAL A 59 -12.39 0.68 -12.01
C VAL A 59 -13.85 0.87 -11.56
N HIS A 60 -14.38 -0.09 -10.80
CA HIS A 60 -15.76 -0.06 -10.31
C HIS A 60 -16.01 1.17 -9.42
N THR A 61 -15.11 1.44 -8.48
CA THR A 61 -15.21 2.58 -7.57
C THR A 61 -15.18 3.90 -8.33
N LYS A 62 -14.33 4.02 -9.37
CA LYS A 62 -14.30 5.22 -10.22
C LYS A 62 -15.65 5.49 -10.89
N VAL A 63 -16.25 4.46 -11.49
CA VAL A 63 -17.55 4.56 -12.15
C VAL A 63 -18.66 4.91 -11.16
N LEU A 64 -18.64 4.30 -9.97
CA LEU A 64 -19.65 4.55 -8.94
C LEU A 64 -19.59 6.01 -8.44
N VAL A 65 -18.40 6.51 -8.15
CA VAL A 65 -18.20 7.87 -7.64
C VAL A 65 -18.56 8.92 -8.70
N GLU A 66 -18.16 8.73 -9.96
CA GLU A 66 -18.54 9.64 -11.06
C GLU A 66 -20.06 9.75 -11.23
N LYS A 67 -20.80 8.65 -11.05
CA LYS A 67 -22.27 8.67 -11.11
C LYS A 67 -22.89 9.37 -9.89
N HIS A 68 -22.36 9.12 -8.70
CA HIS A 68 -22.88 9.71 -7.46
C HIS A 68 -22.67 11.22 -7.42
N LEU A 69 -21.52 11.73 -7.86
CA LEU A 69 -21.21 13.16 -7.94
C LEU A 69 -22.14 13.94 -8.88
N ASN A 70 -22.60 13.29 -9.96
CA ASN A 70 -23.59 13.90 -10.86
C ASN A 70 -24.98 14.02 -10.23
N THR A 71 -25.24 13.31 -9.12
CA THR A 71 -26.56 13.24 -8.47
C THR A 71 -26.60 14.04 -7.17
N GLN A 72 -25.52 14.07 -6.38
CA GLN A 72 -25.46 14.78 -5.10
C GLN A 72 -24.12 15.52 -4.91
N THR A 73 -24.20 16.75 -4.39
CA THR A 73 -23.04 17.54 -3.95
C THR A 73 -22.57 17.03 -2.60
N VAL A 74 -21.53 16.20 -2.59
CA VAL A 74 -20.98 15.63 -1.34
C VAL A 74 -19.94 16.59 -0.75
N ASP A 75 -20.40 17.64 -0.08
CA ASP A 75 -19.52 18.59 0.60
C ASP A 75 -18.81 17.92 1.81
N GLY A 76 -17.49 18.12 1.92
CA GLY A 76 -16.67 17.66 3.05
C GLY A 76 -16.12 16.22 2.98
N SER A 77 -16.36 15.48 1.89
CA SER A 77 -15.82 14.12 1.70
C SER A 77 -14.38 14.10 1.17
N PHE A 78 -13.62 13.02 1.46
CA PHE A 78 -12.31 12.76 0.87
C PHE A 78 -12.35 12.87 -0.67
N ASN A 79 -13.38 12.27 -1.27
CA ASN A 79 -13.58 12.26 -2.73
C ASN A 79 -13.75 13.67 -3.29
N ALA A 80 -14.50 14.56 -2.63
CA ALA A 80 -14.66 15.96 -3.06
C ALA A 80 -13.31 16.70 -3.09
N ARG A 81 -12.52 16.57 -2.03
CA ARG A 81 -11.17 17.18 -1.96
C ARG A 81 -10.20 16.56 -2.97
N PHE A 82 -10.30 15.25 -3.18
CA PHE A 82 -9.51 14.54 -4.19
C PHE A 82 -9.81 15.06 -5.60
N ILE A 83 -11.08 15.24 -5.94
CA ILE A 83 -11.51 15.77 -7.24
C ILE A 83 -10.97 17.18 -7.44
N GLN A 84 -11.16 18.04 -6.42
CA GLN A 84 -10.73 19.42 -6.47
C GLN A 84 -9.21 19.57 -6.68
N ASN A 85 -8.41 18.68 -6.12
CA ASN A 85 -6.95 18.78 -6.16
C ASN A 85 -6.31 18.00 -7.32
N TYR A 86 -6.86 16.84 -7.71
CA TYR A 86 -6.21 15.90 -8.64
C TYR A 86 -6.96 15.69 -9.95
N GLN A 87 -8.27 15.95 -10.00
CA GLN A 87 -9.09 15.64 -11.19
C GLN A 87 -9.29 16.81 -12.15
N THR A 88 -8.90 18.03 -11.75
CA THR A 88 -9.04 19.24 -12.58
C THR A 88 -8.18 19.18 -13.84
N LYS A 89 -6.94 18.68 -13.73
CA LYS A 89 -5.98 18.61 -14.84
C LYS A 89 -5.88 17.18 -15.38
N ARG A 90 -5.81 17.04 -16.72
CA ARG A 90 -5.67 15.72 -17.38
C ARG A 90 -4.41 14.98 -16.94
N LEU A 91 -3.28 15.69 -16.82
CA LEU A 91 -2.01 15.09 -16.38
C LEU A 91 -2.10 14.55 -14.95
N CYS A 92 -2.74 15.28 -14.04
CA CYS A 92 -2.91 14.85 -12.66
C CYS A 92 -3.86 13.65 -12.56
N ARG A 93 -4.94 13.65 -13.34
CA ARG A 93 -5.85 12.49 -13.44
C ARG A 93 -5.13 11.23 -13.92
N LEU A 94 -4.36 11.35 -15.00
CA LEU A 94 -3.59 10.24 -15.53
C LEU A 94 -2.54 9.78 -14.52
N ALA A 95 -1.79 10.70 -13.90
CA ALA A 95 -0.76 10.36 -12.93
C ALA A 95 -1.32 9.65 -11.68
N SER A 96 -2.48 10.07 -11.19
CA SER A 96 -3.14 9.42 -10.04
C SER A 96 -3.63 8.01 -10.40
N TRP A 97 -4.16 7.82 -11.61
CA TRP A 97 -4.58 6.51 -12.11
C TRP A 97 -3.40 5.57 -12.29
N THR A 98 -2.34 6.01 -12.97
CA THR A 98 -1.15 5.19 -13.20
C THR A 98 -0.45 4.83 -11.90
N LEU A 99 -0.34 5.77 -10.96
CA LEU A 99 0.25 5.52 -9.65
C LEU A 99 -0.52 4.45 -8.87
N SER A 100 -1.86 4.46 -8.94
CA SER A 100 -2.71 3.46 -8.28
C SER A 100 -2.57 2.08 -8.91
N ILE A 101 -2.52 2.01 -10.25
CA ILE A 101 -2.29 0.74 -10.97
C ILE A 101 -0.92 0.16 -10.59
N ILE A 102 0.14 0.98 -10.66
CA ILE A 102 1.50 0.55 -10.31
C ILE A 102 1.52 0.01 -8.88
N SER A 103 0.94 0.74 -7.92
CA SER A 103 0.92 0.33 -6.52
C SER A 103 0.22 -1.02 -6.27
N TYR A 104 -0.78 -1.39 -7.07
CA TYR A 104 -1.48 -2.68 -6.95
C TYR A 104 -0.77 -3.82 -7.68
N THR A 105 -0.03 -3.51 -8.76
CA THR A 105 0.71 -4.51 -9.54
C THR A 105 2.12 -4.76 -9.04
N GLU A 106 2.67 -3.84 -8.23
CA GLU A 106 4.07 -3.83 -7.81
C GLU A 106 4.54 -5.16 -7.21
N VAL A 107 3.81 -5.70 -6.23
CA VAL A 107 4.19 -6.95 -5.54
C VAL A 107 4.25 -8.12 -6.53
N VAL A 108 3.25 -8.25 -7.41
CA VAL A 108 3.22 -9.32 -8.42
C VAL A 108 4.36 -9.16 -9.43
N VAL A 109 4.66 -7.93 -9.84
CA VAL A 109 5.78 -7.63 -10.75
C VAL A 109 7.11 -7.98 -10.07
N GLU A 110 7.30 -7.65 -8.80
CA GLU A 110 8.51 -7.99 -8.05
C GLU A 110 8.68 -9.51 -7.87
N MET A 111 7.61 -10.22 -7.53
CA MET A 111 7.62 -11.68 -7.43
C MET A 111 7.93 -12.33 -8.78
N PHE A 112 7.35 -11.80 -9.86
CA PHE A 112 7.60 -12.30 -11.21
C PHE A 112 9.03 -12.04 -11.67
N LEU A 113 9.57 -10.84 -11.42
CA LEU A 113 10.95 -10.48 -11.75
C LEU A 113 11.96 -11.29 -10.94
N SER A 114 11.68 -11.55 -9.66
CA SER A 114 12.55 -12.34 -8.80
C SER A 114 12.77 -13.77 -9.30
N ARG A 115 11.84 -14.30 -10.10
CA ARG A 115 11.93 -15.65 -10.72
C ARG A 115 12.65 -15.68 -12.06
N ARG A 116 12.75 -14.54 -12.74
CA ARG A 116 13.20 -14.46 -14.15
C ARG A 116 14.54 -13.76 -14.31
N VAL A 117 14.98 -13.01 -13.30
CA VAL A 117 16.03 -12.02 -13.45
C VAL A 117 17.01 -12.13 -12.28
N SER A 118 18.32 -11.96 -12.57
CA SER A 118 19.37 -11.95 -11.54
C SER A 118 19.19 -10.81 -10.52
N ARG A 119 19.74 -10.98 -9.31
CA ARG A 119 19.64 -10.02 -8.20
C ARG A 119 19.96 -8.59 -8.61
N MET A 120 21.04 -8.38 -9.35
CA MET A 120 21.46 -7.06 -9.84
C MET A 120 20.42 -6.42 -10.76
N SER A 121 19.84 -7.21 -11.66
CA SER A 121 18.86 -6.73 -12.63
C SER A 121 17.49 -6.54 -11.97
N ARG A 122 17.12 -7.33 -10.96
CA ARG A 122 15.95 -7.11 -10.10
C ARG A 122 15.98 -5.73 -9.45
N TRP A 123 17.10 -5.35 -8.82
CA TRP A 123 17.20 -4.05 -8.16
C TRP A 123 17.25 -2.86 -9.13
N LYS A 124 17.76 -3.04 -10.35
CA LYS A 124 17.62 -2.04 -11.43
C LYS A 124 16.15 -1.81 -11.80
N TRP A 125 15.36 -2.88 -11.92
CA TRP A 125 13.92 -2.78 -12.17
C TRP A 125 13.18 -2.12 -11.02
N ILE A 126 13.42 -2.54 -9.77
CA ILE A 126 12.81 -1.93 -8.58
C ILE A 126 13.11 -0.44 -8.52
N THR A 127 14.38 -0.05 -8.70
CA THR A 127 14.79 1.36 -8.73
C THR A 127 14.10 2.14 -9.84
N SER A 128 13.88 1.51 -11.00
CA SER A 128 13.18 2.14 -12.13
C SER A 128 11.69 2.34 -11.84
N ILE A 129 11.02 1.36 -11.24
CA ILE A 129 9.62 1.45 -10.82
C ILE A 129 9.44 2.53 -9.75
N GLU A 130 10.32 2.56 -8.74
CA GLU A 130 10.31 3.60 -7.70
C GLU A 130 10.59 4.98 -8.27
N GLY A 131 11.46 5.09 -9.28
CA GLY A 131 11.68 6.32 -10.03
C GLY A 131 10.45 6.81 -10.76
N ILE A 132 9.74 5.91 -11.44
CA ILE A 132 8.47 6.23 -12.10
C ILE A 132 7.44 6.69 -11.06
N LYS A 133 7.30 5.99 -9.93
CA LYS A 133 6.38 6.40 -8.84
C LYS A 133 6.75 7.78 -8.29
N PHE A 134 8.03 8.05 -8.05
CA PHE A 134 8.49 9.36 -7.60
C PHE A 134 8.12 10.47 -8.59
N LEU A 135 8.36 10.27 -9.89
CA LEU A 135 8.01 11.23 -10.93
C LEU A 135 6.50 11.48 -11.01
N LEU A 136 5.69 10.42 -10.88
CA LEU A 136 4.23 10.53 -10.85
C LEU A 136 3.74 11.30 -9.61
N ARG A 137 4.27 10.99 -8.43
CA ARG A 137 3.97 11.73 -7.18
C ARG A 137 4.39 13.19 -7.30
N LEU A 138 5.55 13.46 -7.90
CA LEU A 138 6.04 14.82 -8.13
C LEU A 138 5.12 15.62 -9.08
N ALA A 139 4.65 14.99 -10.17
CA ALA A 139 3.68 15.59 -11.08
C ALA A 139 2.34 15.91 -10.37
N LEU A 140 1.88 15.02 -9.49
CA LEU A 140 0.70 15.24 -8.65
C LEU A 140 0.91 16.40 -7.66
N PHE A 141 2.09 16.46 -7.03
CA PHE A 141 2.43 17.51 -6.05
C PHE A 141 2.38 18.91 -6.68
N TYR A 142 3.01 19.10 -7.84
CA TYR A 142 2.94 20.38 -8.56
C TYR A 142 1.55 20.65 -9.11
N GLY A 143 0.84 19.62 -9.55
CA GLY A 143 -0.55 19.68 -10.00
C GLY A 143 -1.51 20.21 -8.93
N ALA A 144 -1.37 19.72 -7.70
CA ALA A 144 -2.21 20.01 -6.54
C ALA A 144 -1.82 21.29 -5.79
N LYS A 145 -1.06 22.20 -6.43
CA LYS A 145 -0.56 23.45 -5.82
C LYS A 145 0.25 23.21 -4.54
N ARG A 146 1.08 22.16 -4.53
CA ARG A 146 1.97 21.81 -3.41
C ARG A 146 1.26 21.49 -2.08
N LYS A 147 0.01 21.05 -2.17
CA LYS A 147 -0.69 20.43 -1.04
C LYS A 147 -0.13 19.03 -0.78
N MET A 148 -0.34 18.53 0.43
CA MET A 148 0.09 17.18 0.79
C MET A 148 -0.61 16.17 -0.11
N ILE A 149 0.16 15.19 -0.59
CA ILE A 149 -0.41 14.07 -1.32
C ILE A 149 -1.16 13.19 -0.32
N LEU A 150 -2.44 12.98 -0.59
CA LEU A 150 -3.30 12.12 0.23
C LEU A 150 -3.20 10.69 -0.31
N HIS A 151 -3.04 9.72 0.60
CA HIS A 151 -3.20 8.31 0.28
C HIS A 151 -4.59 7.83 0.72
N PRO A 152 -5.26 6.97 -0.05
CA PRO A 152 -4.91 6.46 -1.38
C PRO A 152 -5.01 7.53 -2.48
N THR A 153 -4.23 7.38 -3.56
CA THR A 153 -4.26 8.31 -4.72
C THR A 153 -5.40 8.01 -5.71
N HIS A 154 -6.45 7.34 -5.26
CA HIS A 154 -7.65 7.05 -6.03
C HIS A 154 -8.89 7.28 -5.16
N TYR A 155 -10.06 7.18 -5.78
CA TYR A 155 -11.33 7.31 -5.07
C TYR A 155 -11.46 6.24 -3.99
N ILE A 156 -11.80 6.67 -2.78
CA ILE A 156 -12.18 5.74 -1.72
C ILE A 156 -13.66 5.42 -1.89
N ARG A 157 -14.00 4.15 -1.70
CA ARG A 157 -15.38 3.68 -1.63
C ARG A 157 -16.02 4.12 -0.30
N ASN A 158 -16.23 5.42 -0.14
CA ASN A 158 -16.96 6.02 0.99
C ASN A 158 -18.48 5.95 0.81
N VAL A 159 -18.94 5.24 -0.22
CA VAL A 159 -20.35 5.12 -0.58
C VAL A 159 -20.73 3.69 -0.31
N ASP A 160 -21.41 3.49 0.81
CA ASP A 160 -22.12 2.27 1.09
C ASP A 160 -23.07 2.03 -0.09
N PRO A 161 -23.02 0.86 -0.77
CA PRO A 161 -24.04 0.54 -1.77
C PRO A 161 -25.44 0.60 -1.15
N ASP A 162 -25.53 0.35 0.15
CA ASP A 162 -26.76 0.38 0.95
C ASP A 162 -27.17 1.81 1.34
N THR A 163 -26.32 2.84 1.22
CA THR A 163 -26.76 4.25 1.38
C THR A 163 -27.52 4.78 0.16
N LEU A 164 -27.59 3.99 -0.93
CA LEU A 164 -28.57 4.17 -2.00
C LEU A 164 -29.95 3.59 -1.61
N ASP A 165 -30.01 2.74 -0.59
CA ASP A 165 -31.22 2.34 0.10
C ASP A 165 -31.41 3.27 1.31
N LEU A 166 -32.30 4.24 1.15
CA LEU A 166 -32.84 5.00 2.27
C LEU A 166 -33.56 4.02 3.22
N GLN A 167 -32.89 3.31 4.15
CA GLN A 167 -33.51 2.93 5.44
C GLN A 167 -32.75 2.23 6.57
N HIS A 168 -31.50 1.74 6.49
CA HIS A 168 -30.90 1.07 7.67
C HIS A 168 -29.50 1.61 8.02
N LYS A 169 -29.46 2.41 9.08
CA LYS A 169 -28.27 2.66 9.89
C LYS A 169 -28.23 1.59 10.96
N ASP A 170 -27.37 0.60 10.80
CA ASP A 170 -26.86 -0.19 11.90
C ASP A 170 -25.34 -0.21 11.81
N ASP A 171 -24.68 0.10 12.93
CA ASP A 171 -23.24 0.29 13.08
C ASP A 171 -22.48 -1.02 12.85
N LYS A 172 -22.31 -1.39 11.57
CA LYS A 172 -21.45 -2.49 11.16
C LYS A 172 -20.00 -1.98 11.16
N LEU A 173 -19.14 -2.68 11.90
CA LEU A 173 -17.69 -2.44 11.93
C LEU A 173 -17.11 -2.83 10.57
N GLU A 174 -17.14 -1.90 9.63
CA GLU A 174 -16.78 -2.14 8.23
C GLU A 174 -15.26 -2.07 8.01
N LEU A 175 -14.68 -3.20 7.59
CA LEU A 175 -13.29 -3.33 7.15
C LEU A 175 -12.97 -2.50 5.88
N SER A 176 -14.00 -1.98 5.19
CA SER A 176 -13.92 -1.16 3.97
C SER A 176 -13.44 0.27 4.23
N HIS A 177 -13.65 0.77 5.46
CA HIS A 177 -13.26 2.13 5.90
C HIS A 177 -11.86 2.18 6.52
N LEU A 178 -11.19 1.04 6.61
CA LEU A 178 -9.83 0.93 7.09
C LEU A 178 -8.87 1.08 5.91
N ASP A 179 -7.86 1.94 6.06
CA ASP A 179 -6.75 1.97 5.10
C ASP A 179 -6.16 0.55 4.99
N PRO A 180 -6.13 -0.08 3.79
CA PRO A 180 -5.69 -1.48 3.63
C PRO A 180 -4.25 -1.71 4.11
N ARG A 181 -3.47 -0.65 4.34
CA ARG A 181 -2.11 -0.71 4.86
C ARG A 181 -1.98 -0.43 6.36
N THR A 182 -2.91 0.32 6.98
CA THR A 182 -2.76 0.76 8.38
C THR A 182 -3.94 0.46 9.28
N GLY A 183 -5.08 0.00 8.75
CA GLY A 183 -6.21 -0.43 9.58
C GLY A 183 -6.98 0.72 10.24
N THR A 184 -6.79 1.98 9.82
CA THR A 184 -7.40 3.14 10.51
C THR A 184 -8.70 3.61 9.86
N ALA A 185 -9.75 3.82 10.66
CA ALA A 185 -11.05 4.32 10.20
C ALA A 185 -10.99 5.81 9.81
N LEU A 186 -11.56 6.17 8.65
CA LEU A 186 -11.84 7.55 8.25
C LEU A 186 -13.05 8.08 9.05
N SER A 187 -12.85 8.99 10.00
CA SER A 187 -13.97 9.57 10.79
C SER A 187 -14.72 10.64 9.98
N LYS A 188 -15.75 11.29 10.54
CA LYS A 188 -16.55 12.37 9.93
C LYS A 188 -16.57 13.56 10.89
N GLU A 189 -15.59 14.46 10.79
CA GLU A 189 -15.51 15.66 11.64
C GLU A 189 -15.20 16.92 10.79
N SER A 190 -15.66 18.08 11.23
CA SER A 190 -15.70 19.32 10.44
C SER A 190 -14.33 19.90 10.12
N ASP A 191 -14.13 20.29 8.86
CA ASP A 191 -12.86 20.76 8.31
C ASP A 191 -12.50 22.21 8.70
N THR A 192 -11.37 22.42 9.37
CA THR A 192 -10.75 23.74 9.54
C THR A 192 -10.01 24.16 8.25
N LYS A 193 -10.15 25.44 7.84
CA LYS A 193 -9.48 25.97 6.64
C LYS A 193 -7.94 25.95 6.81
N SER A 194 -7.26 25.30 5.87
CA SER A 194 -5.78 25.21 5.82
C SER A 194 -5.18 26.57 5.45
N GLN A 195 -4.31 27.11 6.32
CA GLN A 195 -3.52 28.33 6.08
C GLN A 195 -2.28 28.09 5.19
N SER A 196 -1.67 29.18 4.74
CA SER A 196 -0.48 29.22 3.87
C SER A 196 0.65 28.31 4.39
N ARG A 197 1.19 27.46 3.51
CA ARG A 197 2.18 26.44 3.90
C ARG A 197 3.59 27.01 3.95
N SER A 198 4.34 26.68 5.00
CA SER A 198 5.77 27.04 5.16
C SER A 198 6.64 26.31 4.14
N GLY A 199 7.79 26.88 3.75
CA GLY A 199 8.75 26.23 2.84
C GLY A 199 9.23 24.86 3.34
N TRP A 200 9.32 24.68 4.67
CA TRP A 200 9.76 23.43 5.29
C TRP A 200 8.78 22.27 5.04
N SER A 201 7.47 22.50 5.04
CA SER A 201 6.51 21.42 4.80
C SER A 201 6.55 20.93 3.35
N HIS A 202 6.90 21.80 2.40
CA HIS A 202 7.14 21.42 1.02
C HIS A 202 8.34 20.46 0.90
N MET A 203 9.42 20.75 1.64
CA MET A 203 10.58 19.87 1.71
C MET A 203 10.22 18.53 2.37
N GLY A 204 9.40 18.53 3.42
CA GLY A 204 8.92 17.31 4.07
C GLY A 204 8.16 16.39 3.12
N GLU A 205 7.30 16.94 2.25
CA GLU A 205 6.60 16.16 1.22
C GLU A 205 7.56 15.61 0.16
N LEU A 206 8.54 16.40 -0.28
CA LEU A 206 9.57 15.95 -1.23
C LEU A 206 10.42 14.81 -0.67
N LEU A 207 10.81 14.91 0.60
CA LEU A 207 11.54 13.88 1.33
C LEU A 207 10.73 12.58 1.43
N TRP A 208 9.44 12.68 1.78
CA TRP A 208 8.56 11.53 1.85
C TRP A 208 8.44 10.81 0.50
N MET A 209 8.30 11.57 -0.58
CA MET A 209 8.16 11.01 -1.94
C MET A 209 9.44 10.33 -2.44
N VAL A 210 10.62 10.89 -2.13
CA VAL A 210 11.91 10.40 -2.67
C VAL A 210 12.48 9.23 -1.87
N ARG A 211 12.04 9.04 -0.62
CA ARG A 211 12.53 8.02 0.30
C ARG A 211 12.63 6.60 -0.30
N PRO A 212 11.61 6.05 -0.99
CA PRO A 212 11.68 4.71 -1.59
C PRO A 212 12.74 4.60 -2.69
N LEU A 213 12.86 5.64 -3.52
CA LEU A 213 13.88 5.73 -4.57
C LEU A 213 15.29 5.77 -3.96
N VAL A 214 15.51 6.59 -2.93
CA VAL A 214 16.81 6.67 -2.25
C VAL A 214 17.20 5.31 -1.68
N TYR A 215 16.26 4.63 -1.04
CA TYR A 215 16.48 3.28 -0.51
C TYR A 215 16.87 2.28 -1.61
N ALA A 216 16.10 2.20 -2.69
CA ALA A 216 16.37 1.29 -3.80
C ALA A 216 17.71 1.58 -4.49
N LEU A 217 18.02 2.87 -4.70
CA LEU A 217 19.28 3.30 -5.29
C LEU A 217 20.47 2.97 -4.40
N MET A 218 20.35 3.14 -3.08
CA MET A 218 21.42 2.77 -2.14
C MET A 218 21.71 1.27 -2.18
N ILE A 219 20.68 0.42 -2.19
CA ILE A 219 20.86 -1.03 -2.31
C ILE A 219 21.50 -1.39 -3.66
N LEU A 220 21.08 -0.74 -4.75
CA LEU A 220 21.68 -0.97 -6.08
C LEU A 220 23.17 -0.59 -6.12
N VAL A 221 23.55 0.53 -5.48
CA VAL A 221 24.95 0.97 -5.39
C VAL A 221 25.78 0.00 -4.54
N GLU A 222 25.23 -0.47 -3.43
CA GLU A 222 25.89 -1.43 -2.55
C GLU A 222 26.10 -2.78 -3.24
N GLN A 223 25.11 -3.28 -3.96
CA GLN A 223 25.23 -4.50 -4.76
C GLN A 223 26.26 -4.38 -5.88
N ARG A 224 26.28 -3.26 -6.60
CA ARG A 224 27.30 -3.01 -7.64
C ARG A 224 28.71 -3.02 -7.04
N LYS A 225 28.88 -2.45 -5.85
CA LYS A 225 30.18 -2.42 -5.17
C LYS A 225 30.65 -3.82 -4.77
N MET A 226 29.74 -4.69 -4.34
CA MET A 226 30.04 -6.10 -4.03
C MET A 226 30.39 -6.88 -5.29
N SER A 227 29.59 -6.75 -6.36
CA SER A 227 29.83 -7.44 -7.64
C SER A 227 31.16 -7.07 -8.32
N VAL A 228 31.68 -5.85 -8.11
CA VAL A 228 32.99 -5.42 -8.64
C VAL A 228 34.15 -6.00 -7.83
N ARG A 229 33.90 -6.44 -6.59
CA ARG A 229 34.93 -6.98 -5.69
C ARG A 229 35.09 -8.50 -5.79
N SER A 230 34.11 -9.20 -6.34
CA SER A 230 34.14 -10.66 -6.53
C SER A 230 34.79 -11.04 -7.88
N ASP A 231 35.65 -12.05 -7.89
CA ASP A 231 36.36 -12.54 -9.08
C ASP A 231 35.40 -13.37 -9.98
N PRO A 232 35.42 -13.27 -11.33
CA PRO A 232 34.37 -13.83 -12.21
C PRO A 232 34.23 -15.36 -12.24
N LYS A 233 35.10 -16.13 -11.58
CA LYS A 233 35.15 -17.60 -11.68
C LYS A 233 34.53 -18.36 -10.51
N GLU A 234 34.20 -17.69 -9.40
CA GLU A 234 33.54 -18.30 -8.22
C GLU A 234 32.01 -18.08 -8.21
N VAL A 235 31.49 -17.31 -9.17
CA VAL A 235 30.18 -16.64 -9.11
C VAL A 235 28.96 -17.57 -9.09
N GLN A 236 29.04 -18.81 -9.59
CA GLN A 236 27.83 -19.59 -9.88
C GLN A 236 27.40 -20.56 -8.78
N GLU A 237 28.33 -21.07 -7.97
CA GLU A 237 28.02 -21.88 -6.76
C GLU A 237 27.89 -20.99 -5.52
N ASP A 238 28.65 -19.88 -5.47
CA ASP A 238 28.54 -18.90 -4.39
C ASP A 238 27.22 -18.10 -4.44
N GLU A 239 26.60 -17.93 -5.61
CA GLU A 239 25.42 -17.05 -5.72
C GLU A 239 24.25 -17.50 -4.84
N GLU A 240 24.02 -18.81 -4.66
CA GLU A 240 22.94 -19.41 -3.84
C GLU A 240 23.28 -19.44 -2.33
N GLU A 241 24.49 -19.86 -1.95
CA GLU A 241 24.89 -19.98 -0.54
C GLU A 241 25.21 -18.61 0.10
N GLN A 242 25.63 -17.64 -0.73
CA GLN A 242 25.88 -16.26 -0.33
C GLN A 242 24.57 -15.44 -0.35
N THR A 243 23.50 -15.91 -1.03
CA THR A 243 22.18 -15.25 -0.98
C THR A 243 21.59 -15.27 0.44
N GLU A 244 21.67 -16.40 1.15
CA GLU A 244 21.14 -16.52 2.52
C GLU A 244 21.91 -15.61 3.50
N LYS A 245 23.25 -15.57 3.39
CA LYS A 245 24.11 -14.76 4.28
C LYS A 245 23.99 -13.25 4.03
N ASP A 246 23.75 -12.83 2.79
CA ASP A 246 23.59 -11.42 2.45
C ASP A 246 22.21 -10.85 2.79
N GLU A 247 21.15 -11.67 2.76
CA GLU A 247 19.84 -11.28 3.28
C GLU A 247 19.85 -11.14 4.80
N GLU A 248 20.65 -11.97 5.49
CA GLU A 248 20.79 -11.91 6.94
C GLU A 248 21.66 -10.72 7.43
N SER A 249 22.61 -10.27 6.61
CA SER A 249 23.51 -9.15 6.91
C SER A 249 23.11 -7.84 6.21
N LEU A 250 21.81 -7.54 6.19
CA LEU A 250 21.31 -6.29 5.59
C LEU A 250 22.07 -5.08 6.15
N SER A 251 22.80 -4.38 5.28
CA SER A 251 23.60 -3.21 5.65
C SER A 251 22.72 -2.19 6.37
N TRP A 252 23.19 -1.69 7.52
CA TRP A 252 22.46 -0.69 8.29
C TRP A 252 22.33 0.64 7.56
N LYS A 253 23.16 0.90 6.54
CA LYS A 253 23.25 2.21 5.89
C LYS A 253 21.97 2.58 5.13
N PRO A 254 21.43 1.79 4.19
CA PRO A 254 20.21 2.17 3.47
C PRO A 254 19.00 2.25 4.41
N TRP A 255 18.95 1.39 5.43
CA TRP A 255 17.90 1.40 6.44
C TRP A 255 17.93 2.68 7.29
N LEU A 256 19.09 3.06 7.85
CA LEU A 256 19.24 4.29 8.65
C LEU A 256 18.96 5.55 7.84
N VAL A 257 19.43 5.62 6.60
CA VAL A 257 19.20 6.80 5.74
C VAL A 257 17.71 6.99 5.46
N SER A 258 17.01 5.91 5.11
CA SER A 258 15.57 5.92 4.88
C SER A 258 14.79 6.29 6.16
N LEU A 259 15.19 5.77 7.33
CA LEU A 259 14.62 6.14 8.62
C LEU A 259 14.81 7.64 8.93
N CYS A 260 16.01 8.17 8.69
CA CYS A 260 16.29 9.60 8.88
C CYS A 260 15.44 10.48 7.95
N ILE A 261 15.27 10.08 6.68
CA ILE A 261 14.42 10.80 5.73
C ILE A 261 12.97 10.85 6.21
N ASP A 262 12.42 9.73 6.67
CA ASP A 262 11.06 9.66 7.23
C ASP A 262 10.91 10.54 8.46
N TRP A 263 11.88 10.49 9.37
CA TRP A 263 11.83 11.24 10.62
C TRP A 263 11.89 12.75 10.36
N ILE A 264 12.79 13.19 9.47
CA ILE A 264 12.89 14.59 9.03
C ILE A 264 11.61 15.01 8.32
N SER A 265 11.04 14.15 7.47
CA SER A 265 9.78 14.42 6.78
C SER A 265 8.62 14.64 7.77
N LEU A 266 8.49 13.79 8.79
CA LEU A 266 7.46 13.92 9.83
C LEU A 266 7.64 15.20 10.64
N ILE A 267 8.86 15.53 11.06
CA ILE A 267 9.15 16.78 11.79
C ILE A 267 8.76 17.99 10.94
N ALA A 268 9.16 18.01 9.66
CA ALA A 268 8.90 19.13 8.76
C ALA A 268 7.39 19.36 8.49
N VAL A 269 6.59 18.28 8.44
CA VAL A 269 5.14 18.40 8.23
C VAL A 269 4.38 18.69 9.54
N ASN A 270 4.84 18.17 10.68
CA ASN A 270 4.22 18.39 11.99
C ASN A 270 4.33 19.84 12.48
N MET A 271 5.31 20.61 11.97
CA MET A 271 5.43 22.05 12.24
C MET A 271 4.31 22.90 11.63
N GLN A 272 3.39 22.30 10.86
CA GLN A 272 2.31 23.00 10.19
C GLN A 272 0.92 22.64 10.74
N THR A 273 0.00 23.61 10.75
CA THR A 273 -1.42 23.35 11.01
C THR A 273 -2.02 22.46 9.92
N SER A 274 -2.30 21.20 10.26
CA SER A 274 -2.84 20.21 9.33
C SER A 274 -4.38 20.17 9.36
N ASN A 275 -4.96 19.99 8.18
CA ASN A 275 -6.39 19.71 8.03
C ASN A 275 -6.73 18.27 8.46
N ARG A 276 -8.00 17.91 8.60
CA ARG A 276 -8.39 16.57 9.09
C ARG A 276 -7.83 15.41 8.28
N LEU A 277 -8.05 15.43 6.96
CA LEU A 277 -7.47 14.42 6.06
C LEU A 277 -5.93 14.43 6.10
N GLU A 278 -5.33 15.57 6.42
CA GLU A 278 -3.88 15.66 6.56
C GLU A 278 -3.40 15.02 7.87
N LYS A 279 -4.16 15.15 8.96
CA LYS A 279 -3.90 14.44 10.22
C LYS A 279 -4.03 12.92 10.05
N GLU A 280 -5.03 12.46 9.32
CA GLU A 280 -5.21 11.04 9.00
C GLU A 280 -4.02 10.49 8.21
N GLU A 281 -3.56 11.23 7.20
CA GLU A 281 -2.36 10.89 6.44
C GLU A 281 -1.09 10.90 7.33
N LEU A 282 -0.93 11.86 8.24
CA LEU A 282 0.19 11.87 9.20
C LEU A 282 0.16 10.66 10.15
N LYS A 283 -1.02 10.28 10.62
CA LYS A 283 -1.20 9.07 11.44
C LYS A 283 -0.78 7.83 10.66
N ARG A 284 -1.19 7.74 9.39
CA ARG A 284 -0.78 6.67 8.48
C ARG A 284 0.73 6.61 8.30
N ARG A 285 1.39 7.75 8.04
CA ARG A 285 2.86 7.84 7.93
C ARG A 285 3.57 7.43 9.22
N SER A 286 3.00 7.73 10.38
CA SER A 286 3.51 7.32 11.69
C SER A 286 3.41 5.81 11.90
N TYR A 287 2.31 5.17 11.48
CA TYR A 287 2.20 3.70 11.50
C TYR A 287 3.19 3.05 10.53
N LEU A 288 3.39 3.62 9.34
CA LEU A 288 4.40 3.12 8.40
C LEU A 288 5.82 3.20 8.98
N LEU A 289 6.13 4.27 9.72
CA LEU A 289 7.38 4.38 10.46
C LEU A 289 7.50 3.26 11.50
N LEU A 290 6.42 2.94 12.23
CA LEU A 290 6.40 1.84 13.19
C LEU A 290 6.66 0.49 12.49
N TYR A 291 5.99 0.23 11.36
CA TYR A 291 6.24 -0.95 10.53
C TYR A 291 7.66 -1.02 9.97
N TYR A 292 8.34 0.13 9.82
CA TYR A 292 9.73 0.17 9.36
C TYR A 292 10.71 -0.45 10.35
N PHE A 293 10.38 -0.47 11.65
CA PHE A 293 11.17 -1.18 12.67
C PHE A 293 11.01 -2.70 12.60
N LEU A 294 9.90 -3.18 12.04
CA LEU A 294 9.68 -4.61 11.78
C LEU A 294 10.38 -5.09 10.51
N ARG A 295 11.24 -4.26 9.90
CA ARG A 295 11.87 -4.50 8.60
C ARG A 295 13.39 -4.41 8.68
N GLY A 296 14.06 -5.19 7.83
CA GLY A 296 15.51 -5.11 7.60
C GLY A 296 16.35 -5.52 8.82
N PRO A 297 17.47 -4.84 9.11
CA PRO A 297 18.42 -5.30 10.13
C PRO A 297 17.84 -5.31 11.54
N MET A 298 16.86 -4.43 11.81
CA MET A 298 16.17 -4.42 13.10
C MET A 298 15.27 -5.64 13.28
N TYR A 299 14.65 -6.12 12.20
CA TYR A 299 13.88 -7.36 12.22
C TYR A 299 14.79 -8.54 12.54
N THR A 300 15.90 -8.72 11.82
CA THR A 300 16.77 -9.89 11.98
C THR A 300 17.43 -9.95 13.36
N GLN A 301 17.85 -8.80 13.91
CA GLN A 301 18.59 -8.77 15.16
C GLN A 301 17.72 -8.74 16.42
N VAL A 302 16.53 -8.15 16.36
CA VAL A 302 15.69 -7.96 17.55
C VAL A 302 14.37 -8.69 17.41
N THR A 303 13.57 -8.36 16.40
CA THR A 303 12.21 -8.88 16.27
C THR A 303 12.20 -10.41 16.05
N ARG A 304 13.10 -10.93 15.20
CA ARG A 304 13.25 -12.37 14.93
C ARG A 304 13.65 -13.13 16.19
N VAL A 305 14.67 -12.65 16.91
CA VAL A 305 15.13 -13.27 18.17
C VAL A 305 14.03 -13.26 19.23
N LEU A 306 13.28 -12.17 19.33
CA LEU A 306 12.14 -12.09 20.27
C LEU A 306 11.02 -13.05 19.88
N LEU A 307 10.71 -13.14 18.58
CA LEU A 307 9.69 -14.04 18.04
C LEU A 307 10.09 -15.50 18.26
N ASP A 308 11.35 -15.87 18.02
CA ASP A 308 11.87 -17.21 18.25
C ASP A 308 11.75 -17.59 19.73
N ARG A 309 12.22 -16.72 20.63
CA ARG A 309 12.05 -16.93 22.08
C ARG A 309 10.59 -17.08 22.49
N PHE A 310 9.70 -16.30 21.87
CA PHE A 310 8.27 -16.40 22.15
C PHE A 310 7.70 -17.73 21.64
N CYS A 311 8.03 -18.14 20.41
CA CYS A 311 7.60 -19.40 19.83
C CYS A 311 8.09 -20.59 20.68
N ASP A 312 9.38 -20.64 21.02
CA ASP A 312 10.00 -21.69 21.83
C ASP A 312 9.39 -21.75 23.24
N ALA A 313 9.16 -20.58 23.87
CA ALA A 313 8.53 -20.50 25.18
C ALA A 313 7.05 -20.93 25.16
N THR A 314 6.45 -21.07 23.98
CA THR A 314 5.00 -21.23 23.83
C THR A 314 4.61 -22.58 23.25
N GLU A 315 5.55 -23.28 22.61
CA GLU A 315 5.39 -24.61 22.01
C GLU A 315 4.79 -25.64 22.98
N HIS A 316 5.10 -25.54 24.26
CA HIS A 316 4.63 -26.46 25.30
C HIS A 316 3.19 -26.21 25.79
N ARG A 317 2.45 -25.22 25.25
CA ARG A 317 1.07 -24.88 25.67
C ARG A 317 0.08 -25.18 24.52
N PRO A 318 -0.88 -26.11 24.68
CA PRO A 318 -1.67 -26.65 23.57
C PRO A 318 -2.60 -25.64 22.85
N ILE A 319 -3.01 -24.57 23.52
CA ILE A 319 -3.83 -23.52 22.90
C ILE A 319 -2.96 -22.55 22.10
N VAL A 320 -1.77 -22.26 22.64
CA VAL A 320 -0.89 -21.25 22.07
C VAL A 320 0.01 -21.85 20.98
N SER A 321 0.23 -23.17 20.99
CA SER A 321 0.92 -23.89 19.92
C SER A 321 0.21 -23.76 18.55
N ILE A 322 -1.12 -23.60 18.52
CA ILE A 322 -1.86 -23.33 17.27
C ILE A 322 -1.46 -21.97 16.70
N VAL A 323 -1.35 -20.96 17.57
CA VAL A 323 -0.92 -19.61 17.16
C VAL A 323 0.54 -19.62 16.73
N THR A 324 1.40 -20.33 17.47
CA THR A 324 2.82 -20.50 17.12
C THR A 324 3.02 -21.23 15.80
N ALA A 325 2.24 -22.30 15.54
CA ALA A 325 2.26 -23.02 14.27
C ALA A 325 1.85 -22.12 13.11
N ALA A 326 0.74 -21.39 13.26
CA ALA A 326 0.33 -20.40 12.26
C ALA A 326 1.41 -19.33 12.04
N LEU A 327 2.00 -18.77 13.10
CA LEU A 327 3.06 -17.76 12.99
C LEU A 327 4.29 -18.29 12.24
N ASN A 328 4.69 -19.55 12.49
CA ASN A 328 5.81 -20.16 11.78
C ASN A 328 5.49 -20.44 10.31
N ASP A 329 4.27 -20.84 9.98
CA ASP A 329 3.84 -21.04 8.59
C ASP A 329 3.81 -19.73 7.79
N TYR A 330 3.47 -18.60 8.42
CA TYR A 330 3.44 -17.27 7.78
C TYR A 330 4.79 -16.54 7.80
N ARG A 331 5.77 -17.00 8.57
CA ARG A 331 7.10 -16.41 8.68
C ARG A 331 7.82 -16.24 7.33
N PRO A 332 7.97 -17.28 6.48
CA PRO A 332 8.66 -17.13 5.19
C PRO A 332 7.96 -16.12 4.28
N PHE A 333 6.62 -16.08 4.32
CA PHE A 333 5.84 -15.12 3.55
C PHE A 333 6.12 -13.66 3.92
N TRP A 334 6.29 -13.35 5.21
CA TRP A 334 6.66 -12.00 5.64
C TRP A 334 8.07 -11.63 5.21
N GLN A 335 9.00 -12.58 5.25
CA GLN A 335 10.41 -12.39 4.88
C GLN A 335 10.57 -12.09 3.38
N ASP A 336 9.87 -12.82 2.51
CA ASP A 336 10.05 -12.70 1.06
C ASP A 336 9.24 -11.58 0.40
N SER A 337 8.01 -11.33 0.88
CA SER A 337 7.04 -10.50 0.14
C SER A 337 6.91 -9.05 0.61
N TYR A 338 7.23 -8.75 1.88
CA TYR A 338 6.80 -7.48 2.49
C TYR A 338 7.92 -6.50 2.85
N PHE A 339 9.18 -6.79 2.52
CA PHE A 339 10.31 -6.00 3.02
C PHE A 339 11.15 -5.26 1.97
N TYR A 340 10.70 -5.11 0.72
CA TYR A 340 11.49 -4.36 -0.27
C TYR A 340 10.84 -3.04 -0.74
N THR A 341 9.52 -2.96 -0.92
CA THR A 341 8.86 -1.75 -1.49
C THR A 341 7.49 -1.40 -0.90
N SER A 342 6.93 -2.28 -0.07
CA SER A 342 5.57 -2.22 0.51
C SER A 342 5.23 -0.95 1.32
N GLY A 343 6.23 -0.15 1.70
CA GLY A 343 6.08 1.06 2.52
C GLY A 343 5.90 2.38 1.75
N SER A 344 5.91 2.39 0.41
CA SER A 344 5.80 3.64 -0.39
C SER A 344 4.40 3.98 -0.89
#